data_AF-A0A838HZD7-F1
#
_entry.id   AF-A0A838HZD7-F1
#
_cell.length_a   1.000
_cell.length_b   1.000
_cell.length_c   1.000
_cell.angle_alpha   90.00
_cell.angle_beta   90.00
_cell.angle_gamma   90.00
#
_symmetry.space_group_name_H-M   'P 1'
#
loop_
_entity.id
_entity.type
_entity.pdbx_description
1 polymer ?
#
loop_
_entity_poly.entity_id
_entity_poly.type
_entity_poly.pdbx_seq_one_letter_code
_entity_poly.pdbx_strand_id
1 'polypeptide(L)'
;MAEQDDHSHPTVGQYVEIGIILAVLTSLEVALYVFREPLGRAVTTPALLFLTAVKFLLVVLWFMHLRFDHRLFRRVFFVGVALATVVFGIVGANFYLGPGLGF
;
A
#
# COMPACT_ATOMS: atom_id res chain seq x y z
N MET A 1 9.39 -49.89 -4.68
CA MET A 1 8.33 -49.17 -3.95
C MET A 1 8.50 -47.70 -4.29
N ALA A 2 7.76 -47.23 -5.29
CA ALA A 2 7.80 -45.85 -5.74
C ALA A 2 6.66 -45.11 -5.04
N GLU A 3 6.94 -43.96 -4.44
CA GLU A 3 5.99 -42.84 -4.33
C GLU A 3 6.81 -41.62 -3.88
N GLN A 4 7.45 -40.98 -4.88
CA GLN A 4 7.82 -39.58 -4.80
C GLN A 4 6.53 -38.80 -4.95
N ASP A 5 5.99 -38.36 -3.83
CA ASP A 5 4.80 -37.53 -3.79
C ASP A 5 5.16 -36.08 -4.15
N ASP A 6 5.31 -35.86 -5.46
CA ASP A 6 5.44 -34.56 -6.11
C ASP A 6 4.09 -33.83 -6.06
N HIS A 7 3.69 -33.43 -4.86
CA HIS A 7 2.61 -32.46 -4.67
C HIS A 7 3.15 -31.04 -4.89
N SER A 8 3.38 -30.75 -6.17
CA SER A 8 3.30 -29.43 -6.76
C SER A 8 1.98 -28.75 -6.39
N HIS A 9 1.91 -28.13 -5.21
CA HIS A 9 0.93 -27.12 -4.82
C HIS A 9 1.53 -25.73 -5.11
N PRO A 10 1.51 -25.25 -6.37
CA PRO A 10 1.78 -23.86 -6.65
C PRO A 10 0.67 -23.06 -5.98
N THR A 11 1.01 -22.21 -5.00
CA THR A 11 0.37 -20.91 -4.70
C THR A 11 0.90 -20.36 -3.37
N VAL A 12 1.26 -21.16 -2.37
CA VAL A 12 1.59 -20.63 -1.01
C VAL A 12 2.94 -19.88 -0.94
N GLY A 13 3.97 -20.39 -1.62
CA GLY A 13 5.34 -19.85 -1.51
C GLY A 13 5.47 -18.39 -1.95
N GLN A 14 4.75 -17.99 -3.01
CA GLN A 14 4.79 -16.62 -3.53
C GLN A 14 4.21 -15.61 -2.53
N TYR A 15 3.12 -15.94 -1.85
CA TYR A 15 2.54 -15.07 -0.81
C TYR A 15 3.47 -14.87 0.37
N VAL A 16 4.19 -15.93 0.77
CA VAL A 16 5.17 -15.86 1.86
C VAL A 16 6.34 -14.96 1.46
N GLU A 17 6.84 -15.08 0.23
CA GLU A 17 7.91 -14.21 -0.29
C GLU A 17 7.51 -12.73 -0.25
N ILE A 18 6.30 -12.40 -0.71
CA ILE A 18 5.79 -11.01 -0.71
C ILE A 18 5.51 -10.52 0.71
N GLY A 19 5.02 -11.41 1.58
CA GLY A 19 4.86 -11.13 3.00
C GLY A 19 6.17 -10.76 3.68
N ILE A 20 7.25 -11.47 3.35
CA ILE A 20 8.61 -11.15 3.85
C ILE A 20 9.07 -9.80 3.31
N ILE A 21 8.86 -9.50 2.01
CA ILE A 21 9.18 -8.18 1.43
C ILE A 21 8.43 -7.07 2.17
N LEU A 22 7.13 -7.24 2.42
CA LEU A 22 6.31 -6.28 3.18
C LEU A 22 6.79 -6.11 4.62
N ALA A 23 7.21 -7.19 5.28
CA ALA A 23 7.77 -7.14 6.61
C ALA A 23 9.08 -6.33 6.63
N VAL A 24 9.99 -6.60 5.69
CA VAL A 24 11.25 -5.83 5.53
C VAL A 24 10.97 -4.36 5.25
N LEU A 25 10.03 -4.07 4.34
CA LEU A 25 9.64 -2.69 4.03
C LEU A 25 9.03 -1.98 5.26
N THR A 26 8.41 -2.73 6.18
CA THR A 26 7.86 -2.22 7.44
C THR A 26 8.91 -1.97 8.49
N SER A 27 9.86 -2.87 8.64
CA SER A 27 11.04 -2.62 9.47
C SER A 27 11.83 -1.40 8.98
N LEU A 28 11.96 -1.22 7.66
CA LEU A 28 12.61 -0.05 7.08
C LEU A 28 11.83 1.25 7.35
N GLU A 29 10.49 1.21 7.30
CA GLU A 29 9.65 2.37 7.64
C GLU A 29 9.86 2.82 9.10
N VAL A 30 9.86 1.85 10.02
CA VAL A 30 10.09 2.10 11.44
C VAL A 30 11.50 2.64 11.67
N ALA A 31 12.51 2.08 11.00
CA ALA A 31 13.87 2.61 11.06
C ALA A 31 13.94 4.06 10.57
N LEU A 32 13.37 4.36 9.40
CA LEU A 32 13.30 5.73 8.87
C LEU A 32 12.57 6.69 9.81
N TYR A 33 11.50 6.24 10.48
CA TYR A 33 10.78 7.04 11.46
C TYR A 33 11.58 7.31 12.74
N VAL A 34 12.36 6.33 13.21
CA VAL A 34 13.23 6.47 14.39
C VAL A 34 14.41 7.39 14.07
N PHE A 35 15.02 7.26 12.89
CA PHE A 35 16.13 8.11 12.43
C PHE A 35 15.67 9.41 11.74
N ARG A 36 14.44 9.87 11.98
CA ARG A 36 13.89 11.08 11.35
C ARG A 36 14.64 12.38 11.68
N GLU A 37 15.28 12.44 12.86
CA GLU A 37 15.94 13.64 13.37
C GLU A 37 17.15 14.07 12.52
N PRO A 38 18.09 13.17 12.15
CA PRO A 38 19.21 13.53 11.28
C PRO A 38 18.81 13.78 9.81
N LEU A 39 17.68 13.23 9.34
CA LEU A 39 17.26 13.29 7.92
C LEU A 39 16.40 14.53 7.59
N GLY A 40 15.85 15.20 8.59
CA GLY A 40 15.00 16.38 8.43
C GLY A 40 13.57 16.04 7.98
N ARG A 41 12.59 16.71 8.59
CA ARG A 41 11.15 16.46 8.36
C ARG A 41 10.73 16.59 6.89
N ALA A 42 11.36 17.49 6.15
CA ALA A 42 11.03 17.75 4.75
C ALA A 42 11.28 16.53 3.83
N VAL A 43 12.23 15.66 4.17
CA VAL A 43 12.57 14.47 3.38
C VAL A 43 11.92 13.22 3.98
N THR A 44 11.91 13.09 5.31
CA THR A 44 11.36 11.91 5.98
C THR A 44 9.84 11.79 5.79
N THR A 45 9.09 12.89 5.84
CA THR A 45 7.62 12.86 5.68
C THR A 45 7.17 12.33 4.30
N PRO A 46 7.65 12.84 3.16
CA PRO A 46 7.25 12.30 1.86
C PRO A 46 7.79 10.88 1.62
N ALA A 47 8.97 10.55 2.15
CA ALA A 47 9.54 9.20 2.03
C ALA A 47 8.70 8.14 2.76
N LEU A 48 8.26 8.43 3.99
CA LEU A 48 7.35 7.57 4.74
C LEU A 48 6.02 7.38 3.99
N LEU A 49 5.42 8.47 3.51
CA LEU A 49 4.18 8.44 2.75
C LEU A 49 4.29 7.56 1.49
N PHE A 50 5.41 7.69 0.76
CA PHE A 50 5.70 6.86 -0.41
C PHE A 50 5.85 5.39 -0.04
N LEU A 51 6.57 5.09 1.04
CA LEU A 51 6.77 3.71 1.51
C LEU A 51 5.45 3.04 1.88
N THR A 52 4.57 3.75 2.58
CA THR A 52 3.22 3.26 2.93
C THR A 52 2.38 3.04 1.68
N ALA A 53 2.44 3.92 0.68
CA ALA A 53 1.73 3.76 -0.59
C ALA A 53 2.20 2.52 -1.37
N VAL A 54 3.51 2.27 -1.43
CA VAL A 54 4.06 1.08 -2.09
C VAL A 54 3.57 -0.21 -1.41
N LYS A 55 3.54 -0.27 -0.08
CA LYS A 55 2.99 -1.44 0.64
C LYS A 55 1.53 -1.66 0.32
N PHE A 56 0.76 -0.59 0.32
CA PHE A 56 -0.66 -0.66 0.00
C PHE A 56 -0.87 -1.26 -1.40
N LEU A 57 -0.09 -0.82 -2.40
CA LEU A 57 -0.14 -1.41 -3.75
C LEU A 57 0.27 -2.90 -3.75
N LEU A 58 1.34 -3.27 -3.05
CA LEU A 58 1.79 -4.66 -2.93
C LEU A 58 0.71 -5.56 -2.31
N VAL A 59 0.08 -5.10 -1.23
CA VAL A 59 -1.02 -5.81 -0.56
C VAL A 59 -2.22 -5.95 -1.50
N VAL A 60 -2.61 -4.88 -2.21
CA VAL A 60 -3.77 -4.90 -3.10
C VAL A 60 -3.54 -5.80 -4.31
N LEU A 61 -2.36 -5.75 -4.93
CA LEU A 61 -2.05 -6.53 -6.12
C LEU A 61 -1.89 -8.02 -5.83
N TRP A 62 -1.28 -8.36 -4.70
CA TRP A 62 -0.94 -9.74 -4.35
C TRP A 62 -1.87 -10.32 -3.28
N PHE A 63 -1.92 -9.75 -2.06
CA PHE A 63 -2.72 -10.30 -0.96
C PHE A 63 -4.24 -10.20 -1.17
N MET A 64 -4.72 -9.14 -1.81
CA MET A 64 -6.12 -9.02 -2.21
C MET A 64 -6.40 -9.67 -3.58
N HIS A 65 -5.54 -10.58 -4.04
CA HIS A 65 -5.73 -11.42 -5.24
C HIS A 65 -6.13 -10.71 -6.54
N LEU A 66 -6.19 -9.37 -6.61
CA LEU A 66 -6.77 -8.58 -7.69
C LEU A 66 -6.09 -8.85 -9.05
N ARG A 67 -4.82 -9.29 -9.02
CA ARG A 67 -4.07 -9.72 -10.19
C ARG A 67 -4.64 -10.99 -10.82
N PHE A 68 -5.16 -11.91 -10.01
CA PHE A 68 -5.74 -13.19 -10.40
C PHE A 68 -7.28 -13.21 -10.37
N ASP A 69 -7.91 -12.18 -9.77
CA ASP A 69 -9.35 -12.12 -9.59
C ASP A 69 -10.11 -11.41 -10.74
N HIS A 70 -11.42 -11.62 -10.77
CA HIS A 70 -12.33 -11.06 -11.78
C HIS A 70 -12.30 -9.52 -11.80
N ARG A 71 -12.47 -8.92 -13.00
CA ARG A 71 -12.40 -7.47 -13.25
C ARG A 71 -13.31 -6.60 -12.36
N LEU A 72 -14.34 -7.18 -11.72
CA LEU A 72 -15.24 -6.50 -10.78
C LEU A 72 -14.56 -6.10 -9.48
N PHE A 73 -13.79 -6.99 -8.85
CA PHE A 73 -13.11 -6.67 -7.58
C PHE A 73 -12.11 -5.54 -7.78
N ARG A 74 -11.40 -5.58 -8.91
CA ARG A 74 -10.54 -4.48 -9.35
C ARG A 74 -11.32 -3.17 -9.51
N ARG A 75 -12.48 -3.20 -10.17
CA ARG A 75 -13.29 -2.01 -10.44
C ARG A 75 -13.87 -1.39 -9.17
N VAL A 76 -14.41 -2.19 -8.25
CA VAL A 76 -14.96 -1.69 -6.97
C VAL A 76 -13.87 -1.04 -6.12
N PHE A 77 -12.68 -1.64 -6.08
CA PHE A 77 -11.54 -1.06 -5.38
C PHE A 77 -11.11 0.29 -5.96
N PHE A 78 -10.96 0.38 -7.29
CA PHE A 78 -10.62 1.65 -7.94
C PHE A 78 -11.70 2.72 -7.79
N VAL A 79 -12.98 2.35 -7.74
CA VAL A 79 -14.07 3.29 -7.41
C VAL A 79 -13.90 3.83 -5.99
N GLY A 80 -13.56 2.99 -5.02
CA GLY A 80 -13.23 3.43 -3.66
C GLY A 80 -12.04 4.38 -3.59
N VAL A 81 -10.96 4.08 -4.31
CA VAL A 81 -9.77 4.96 -4.42
C VAL A 81 -10.11 6.29 -5.09
N ALA A 82 -10.90 6.28 -6.17
CA ALA A 82 -11.34 7.49 -6.86
C ALA A 82 -12.22 8.34 -5.93
N LEU A 83 -13.17 7.73 -5.24
CA LEU A 83 -14.04 8.41 -4.28
C LEU A 83 -13.22 9.00 -3.12
N ALA A 84 -12.29 8.26 -2.53
CA ALA A 84 -11.40 8.76 -1.48
C ALA A 84 -10.58 9.96 -1.98
N THR A 85 -9.99 9.86 -3.17
CA THR A 85 -9.22 10.95 -3.79
C THR A 85 -10.07 12.21 -3.97
N VAL A 86 -11.32 12.06 -4.43
CA VAL A 86 -12.26 13.19 -4.61
C VAL A 86 -12.60 13.82 -3.26
N VAL A 87 -13.00 13.03 -2.26
CA VAL A 87 -13.41 13.55 -0.95
C VAL A 87 -12.25 14.26 -0.26
N PHE A 88 -11.07 13.64 -0.19
CA PHE A 88 -9.88 14.27 0.38
C PHE A 88 -9.42 15.48 -0.43
N GLY A 89 -9.57 15.47 -1.75
CA GLY A 89 -9.30 16.62 -2.61
C GLY A 89 -10.22 17.79 -2.31
N ILE A 90 -11.52 17.56 -2.12
CA ILE A 90 -12.51 18.59 -1.74
C ILE A 90 -12.20 19.15 -0.35
N VAL A 91 -11.96 18.28 0.63
CA VAL A 91 -11.61 18.71 2.01
C VAL A 91 -10.30 19.50 2.01
N GLY A 92 -9.28 19.02 1.28
CA GLY A 92 -8.00 19.70 1.13
C GLY A 92 -8.14 21.05 0.43
N ALA A 93 -8.91 21.12 -0.65
CA ALA A 93 -9.22 22.36 -1.35
C ALA A 93 -9.98 23.34 -0.44
N ASN A 94 -10.96 22.86 0.33
CA ASN A 94 -11.67 23.67 1.33
C ASN A 94 -10.71 24.17 2.42
N PHE A 95 -9.76 23.35 2.88
CA PHE A 95 -8.77 23.78 3.87
C PHE A 95 -7.77 24.80 3.31
N TYR A 96 -7.35 24.67 2.04
CA TYR A 96 -6.37 25.57 1.40
C TYR A 96 -7.00 26.87 0.85
N LEU A 97 -8.23 26.82 0.31
CA LEU A 97 -8.97 27.99 -0.18
C LEU A 97 -9.89 28.62 0.87
N GLY A 98 -10.30 27.86 1.89
CA GLY A 98 -11.25 28.29 2.93
C GLY A 98 -10.79 29.36 3.92
N PRO A 99 -9.49 29.63 4.21
CA PRO A 99 -9.17 30.77 5.06
C PRO A 99 -9.59 32.13 4.45
N GLY A 100 -10.04 32.18 3.19
CA GLY A 100 -10.65 33.36 2.55
C GLY A 100 -12.14 33.23 2.15
N LEU A 101 -12.77 32.07 2.33
CA LEU A 101 -14.18 31.85 2.01
C LEU A 101 -14.88 31.33 3.25
N GLY A 102 -15.36 32.27 4.07
CA GLY A 102 -16.13 31.99 5.27
C GLY A 102 -17.41 31.23 4.94
N PHE A 103 -17.41 29.94 5.24
CA PHE A 103 -18.59 29.14 5.52
C PHE A 103 -18.32 28.37 6.82
#